data_AF-A0A1D8PMT6-F1
#
_entry.id   AF-A0A1D8PMT6-F1
#
_cell.length_a   1.000
_cell.length_b   1.000
_cell.length_c   1.000
_cell.angle_alpha   90.00
_cell.angle_beta   90.00
_cell.angle_gamma   90.00
#
_symmetry.space_group_name_H-M   'P 1'
#
loop_
_entity.id
_entity.type
_entity.pdbx_description
1 polymer ?
#
loop_
_entity_poly.entity_id
_entity_poly.type
_entity_poly.pdbx_seq_one_letter_code
_entity_poly.pdbx_strand_id
1 'polypeptide(L)'
;MDAFSDSGELYTIRNQFYTNQHNKVKAYSLDEFSPENQLKVLEFQIRSTIALEQDASKMIEDGKTRFPENEPLFQLLSAWNDLKDFGVDDSTYFEDVKKASFELQAVLTALYLVKFDKDIDQAITFLSDYIDNVNSLAKYNELEPFLVLVQLYLIKGNLTGATKVLQNLNQFPESARDNIVYQVLESWILSVTGGSDNINNSYYFYDEILSSDFDQDIQGKFKILNVLFALTLQLKHFPEAQELLEQIKGLGVVDANFIANQITFDQLQNDGANTAELLSELKRLDASHELLKEQDLKTSIFDDIVTKYSI
;
A
#
# COMPACT_ATOMS: atom_id res chain seq x y z
N MET A 1 -7.00 -28.86 -9.93
CA MET A 1 -5.58 -28.49 -9.83
C MET A 1 -5.36 -28.01 -8.42
N ASP A 2 -4.20 -28.32 -7.84
CA ASP A 2 -3.87 -27.82 -6.50
C ASP A 2 -3.87 -26.30 -6.60
N ALA A 3 -4.71 -25.58 -5.85
CA ALA A 3 -4.79 -24.11 -5.94
C ALA A 3 -3.44 -23.45 -5.60
N PHE A 4 -2.52 -24.23 -5.00
CA PHE A 4 -1.16 -23.83 -4.71
C PHE A 4 -0.16 -24.11 -5.86
N SER A 5 -0.52 -24.88 -6.90
CA SER A 5 0.37 -25.02 -8.08
C SER A 5 0.44 -23.73 -8.91
N ASP A 6 -0.64 -22.95 -8.97
CA ASP A 6 -0.67 -21.64 -9.66
C ASP A 6 0.17 -20.57 -8.95
N SER A 7 0.48 -20.78 -7.67
CA SER A 7 1.30 -19.85 -6.89
C SER A 7 2.72 -19.72 -7.45
N GLY A 8 3.26 -20.77 -8.07
CA GLY A 8 4.65 -20.78 -8.51
C GLY A 8 4.93 -19.85 -9.69
N GLU A 9 4.06 -19.85 -10.71
CA GLU A 9 4.27 -19.04 -11.91
C GLU A 9 4.02 -17.56 -11.64
N LEU A 10 3.00 -17.25 -10.84
CA LEU A 10 2.67 -15.87 -10.46
C LEU A 10 3.51 -15.34 -9.29
N TYR A 11 4.31 -16.17 -8.62
CA TYR A 11 5.06 -15.80 -7.41
C TYR A 11 5.91 -14.55 -7.65
N THR A 12 6.76 -14.57 -8.68
CA THR A 12 7.72 -13.50 -8.94
C THR A 12 7.05 -12.20 -9.33
N ILE A 13 6.09 -12.23 -10.27
CA ILE A 13 5.38 -11.02 -10.69
C ILE A 13 4.53 -10.43 -9.56
N ARG A 14 3.95 -11.28 -8.70
CA ARG A 14 3.21 -10.84 -7.52
C ARG A 14 4.14 -10.15 -6.52
N ASN A 15 5.29 -10.74 -6.22
CA ASN A 15 6.31 -10.12 -5.37
C ASN A 15 6.73 -8.75 -5.92
N GLN A 16 7.04 -8.68 -7.20
CA GLN A 16 7.44 -7.43 -7.85
C GLN A 16 6.32 -6.39 -7.80
N PHE A 17 5.07 -6.77 -8.01
CA PHE A 17 3.93 -5.85 -7.93
C PHE A 17 3.78 -5.23 -6.53
N TYR A 18 3.73 -6.06 -5.48
CA TYR A 18 3.54 -5.57 -4.11
C TYR A 18 4.79 -4.89 -3.51
N THR A 19 5.97 -5.09 -4.11
CA THR A 19 7.21 -4.38 -3.74
C THR A 19 7.51 -3.18 -4.64
N ASN A 20 6.53 -2.72 -5.42
CA ASN A 20 6.60 -1.53 -6.27
C ASN A 20 7.67 -1.61 -7.39
N GLN A 21 7.98 -2.81 -7.87
CA GLN A 21 8.82 -3.05 -9.04
C GLN A 21 8.00 -2.99 -10.34
N HIS A 22 7.28 -1.89 -10.53
CA HIS A 22 6.26 -1.75 -11.57
C HIS A 22 6.82 -1.77 -13.00
N ASN A 23 8.07 -1.32 -13.23
CA ASN A 23 8.71 -1.44 -14.53
C ASN A 23 9.01 -2.89 -14.87
N LYS A 24 9.51 -3.68 -13.92
CA LYS A 24 9.71 -5.11 -14.10
C LYS A 24 8.40 -5.85 -14.38
N VAL A 25 7.34 -5.57 -13.59
CA VAL A 25 6.01 -6.15 -13.83
C VAL A 25 5.51 -5.85 -15.25
N LYS A 26 5.63 -4.59 -15.68
CA LYS A 26 5.21 -4.17 -17.03
C LYS A 26 6.02 -4.83 -18.15
N ALA A 27 7.28 -5.23 -17.89
CA ALA A 27 8.19 -5.75 -18.90
C ALA A 27 7.97 -7.24 -19.27
N TYR A 28 7.19 -7.98 -18.49
CA TYR A 28 6.90 -9.39 -18.78
C TYR A 28 6.23 -9.61 -20.14
N SER A 29 6.57 -10.70 -20.81
CA SER A 29 5.78 -11.19 -21.94
C SER A 29 4.66 -12.09 -21.45
N LEU A 30 3.43 -11.91 -21.94
CA LEU A 30 2.31 -12.81 -21.60
C LEU A 30 2.57 -14.26 -22.04
N ASP A 31 3.38 -14.46 -23.07
CA ASP A 31 3.68 -15.80 -23.59
C ASP A 31 4.67 -16.58 -22.69
N GLU A 32 5.24 -15.93 -21.67
CA GLU A 32 6.02 -16.59 -20.60
C GLU A 32 5.14 -17.27 -19.56
N PHE A 33 3.82 -17.01 -19.58
CA PHE A 33 2.86 -17.50 -18.61
C PHE A 33 1.84 -18.44 -19.24
N SER A 34 1.34 -19.39 -18.45
CA SER A 34 0.30 -20.32 -18.86
C SER A 34 -0.99 -19.58 -19.25
N PRO A 35 -1.78 -20.09 -20.22
CA PRO A 35 -2.99 -19.41 -20.69
C PRO A 35 -3.95 -19.00 -19.58
N GLU A 36 -4.08 -19.82 -18.53
CA GLU A 36 -4.90 -19.53 -17.35
C GLU A 36 -4.38 -18.36 -16.48
N ASN A 37 -3.07 -18.10 -16.49
CA ASN A 37 -2.45 -17.02 -15.70
C ASN A 37 -2.26 -15.72 -16.48
N GLN A 38 -2.32 -15.75 -17.81
CA GLN A 38 -2.10 -14.57 -18.66
C GLN A 38 -3.04 -13.41 -18.34
N LEU A 39 -4.30 -13.67 -17.97
CA LEU A 39 -5.23 -12.61 -17.59
C LEU A 39 -4.76 -11.88 -16.32
N LYS A 40 -4.29 -12.62 -15.31
CA LYS A 40 -3.82 -12.03 -14.05
C LYS A 40 -2.50 -11.29 -14.23
N VAL A 41 -1.63 -11.77 -15.11
CA VAL A 41 -0.41 -11.05 -15.52
C VAL A 41 -0.77 -9.72 -16.18
N LEU A 42 -1.68 -9.75 -17.15
CA LEU A 42 -2.14 -8.54 -17.83
C LEU A 42 -2.78 -7.55 -16.85
N GLU A 43 -3.56 -8.03 -15.87
CA GLU A 43 -4.07 -7.19 -14.78
C GLU A 43 -2.93 -6.47 -14.03
N PHE A 44 -1.89 -7.20 -13.62
CA PHE A 44 -0.73 -6.60 -12.94
C PHE A 44 0.03 -5.60 -13.82
N GLN A 45 0.14 -5.87 -15.12
CA GLN A 45 0.78 -4.97 -16.09
C GLN A 45 -0.01 -3.66 -16.25
N ILE A 46 -1.33 -3.74 -16.40
CA ILE A 46 -2.21 -2.57 -16.49
C ILE A 46 -2.10 -1.75 -15.21
N ARG A 47 -2.26 -2.40 -14.05
CA ARG A 47 -2.19 -1.72 -12.74
C ARG A 47 -0.82 -1.08 -12.49
N SER A 48 0.27 -1.74 -12.91
CA SER A 48 1.62 -1.18 -12.82
C SER A 48 1.85 -0.01 -13.77
N THR A 49 1.25 -0.05 -14.96
CA THR A 49 1.28 1.08 -15.91
C THR A 49 0.60 2.31 -15.31
N ILE A 50 -0.58 2.11 -14.70
CA ILE A 50 -1.31 3.18 -14.00
C ILE A 50 -0.52 3.69 -12.78
N ALA A 51 0.11 2.80 -12.00
CA ALA A 51 0.92 3.16 -10.85
C ALA A 51 2.18 3.98 -11.22
N LEU A 52 2.70 3.79 -12.44
CA LEU A 52 3.78 4.60 -13.02
C LEU A 52 3.29 5.92 -13.64
N GLU A 53 2.02 6.27 -13.40
CA GLU A 53 1.34 7.44 -13.98
C GLU A 53 1.34 7.43 -15.53
N GLN A 54 1.35 6.24 -16.14
CA GLN A 54 1.29 6.07 -17.59
C GLN A 54 -0.13 5.69 -18.02
N ASP A 55 -0.53 6.09 -19.22
CA ASP A 55 -1.83 5.72 -19.78
C ASP A 55 -1.84 4.24 -20.19
N ALA A 56 -2.75 3.47 -19.59
CA ALA A 56 -2.92 2.05 -19.86
C ALA A 56 -4.02 1.74 -20.90
N SER A 57 -4.67 2.75 -21.49
CA SER A 57 -5.82 2.59 -22.40
C SER A 57 -5.56 1.58 -23.51
N LYS A 58 -4.40 1.65 -24.18
CA LYS A 58 -4.06 0.70 -25.24
C LYS A 58 -3.96 -0.75 -24.72
N MET A 59 -3.32 -0.95 -23.57
CA MET A 59 -3.16 -2.28 -22.97
C MET A 59 -4.50 -2.86 -22.54
N ILE A 60 -5.42 -2.01 -22.09
CA ILE A 60 -6.80 -2.37 -21.75
C ILE A 60 -7.56 -2.80 -23.01
N GLU A 61 -7.50 -2.04 -24.11
CA GLU A 61 -8.17 -2.39 -25.38
C GLU A 61 -7.64 -3.68 -26.02
N ASP A 62 -6.31 -3.85 -26.01
CA ASP A 62 -5.67 -5.10 -26.46
C ASP A 62 -6.13 -6.28 -25.56
N GLY A 63 -6.28 -6.03 -24.27
CA GLY A 63 -6.81 -6.98 -23.29
C GLY A 63 -8.25 -7.41 -23.55
N LYS A 64 -9.16 -6.47 -23.82
CA LYS A 64 -10.56 -6.75 -24.21
C LYS A 64 -10.62 -7.66 -25.43
N THR A 65 -9.72 -7.46 -26.39
CA THR A 65 -9.64 -8.30 -27.60
C THR A 65 -9.13 -9.71 -27.29
N ARG A 66 -8.12 -9.84 -26.41
CA ARG A 66 -7.51 -11.13 -26.06
C ARG A 66 -8.38 -11.96 -25.10
N PHE A 67 -9.15 -11.31 -24.23
CA PHE A 67 -9.96 -11.93 -23.19
C PHE A 67 -11.41 -11.39 -23.20
N PRO A 68 -12.20 -11.66 -24.26
CA PRO A 68 -13.53 -11.07 -24.44
C PRO A 68 -14.55 -11.48 -23.37
N GLU A 69 -14.35 -12.62 -22.71
CA GLU A 69 -15.22 -13.10 -21.62
C GLU A 69 -15.01 -12.35 -20.29
N ASN A 70 -14.02 -11.46 -20.21
CA ASN A 70 -13.63 -10.73 -19.00
C ASN A 70 -13.96 -9.23 -19.09
N GLU A 71 -14.97 -8.87 -19.88
CA GLU A 71 -15.40 -7.47 -20.06
C GLU A 71 -15.60 -6.70 -18.73
N PRO A 72 -16.21 -7.24 -17.65
CA PRO A 72 -16.33 -6.52 -16.38
C PRO A 72 -15.00 -6.10 -15.75
N LEU A 73 -13.94 -6.91 -15.94
CA LEU A 73 -12.60 -6.61 -15.45
C LEU A 73 -12.00 -5.42 -16.23
N PHE A 74 -12.12 -5.41 -17.55
CA PHE A 74 -11.58 -4.32 -18.37
C PHE A 74 -12.38 -3.03 -18.25
N GLN A 75 -13.69 -3.10 -18.00
CA GLN A 75 -14.49 -1.92 -17.65
C GLN A 75 -14.00 -1.29 -16.35
N LEU A 76 -13.77 -2.10 -15.31
CA LEU A 76 -13.20 -1.63 -14.06
C LEU A 76 -11.81 -0.99 -14.26
N LEU A 77 -10.93 -1.66 -15.01
CA LEU A 77 -9.57 -1.16 -15.27
C LEU A 77 -9.56 0.13 -16.10
N SER A 78 -10.46 0.25 -17.08
CA SER A 78 -10.67 1.49 -17.84
C SER A 78 -11.12 2.61 -16.90
N ALA A 79 -12.17 2.37 -16.10
CA ALA A 79 -12.65 3.35 -15.14
C ALA A 79 -11.55 3.80 -14.18
N TRP A 80 -10.71 2.88 -13.70
CA TRP A 80 -9.60 3.22 -12.82
C TRP A 80 -8.51 4.04 -13.53
N ASN A 81 -8.20 3.74 -14.79
CA ASN A 81 -7.25 4.52 -15.61
C ASN A 81 -7.77 5.94 -15.85
N ASP A 82 -9.06 6.07 -16.17
CA ASP A 82 -9.72 7.31 -16.54
C ASP A 82 -9.80 8.32 -15.38
N LEU A 83 -9.81 7.85 -14.12
CA LEU A 83 -9.82 8.72 -12.93
C LEU A 83 -8.64 9.70 -12.89
N LYS A 84 -7.50 9.37 -13.53
CA LYS A 84 -6.35 10.27 -13.60
C LYS A 84 -6.65 11.51 -14.45
N ASP A 85 -7.31 11.31 -15.58
CA ASP A 85 -7.51 12.35 -16.60
C ASP A 85 -8.82 13.11 -16.38
N PHE A 86 -9.86 12.44 -15.88
CA PHE A 86 -11.21 12.98 -15.77
C PHE A 86 -11.68 13.24 -14.34
N GLY A 87 -10.93 12.76 -13.33
CA GLY A 87 -11.33 12.91 -11.92
C GLY A 87 -12.67 12.22 -11.64
N VAL A 88 -13.54 12.89 -10.90
CA VAL A 88 -14.87 12.39 -10.48
C VAL A 88 -16.03 13.27 -10.95
N ASP A 89 -15.80 14.10 -11.98
CA ASP A 89 -16.76 15.13 -12.38
C ASP A 89 -18.00 14.57 -13.10
N ASP A 90 -17.91 13.34 -13.62
CA ASP A 90 -19.03 12.56 -14.15
C ASP A 90 -19.29 11.33 -13.27
N SER A 91 -20.54 10.85 -13.24
CA SER A 91 -20.92 9.59 -12.57
C SER A 91 -19.91 8.50 -12.91
N THR A 92 -19.09 8.14 -11.92
CA THR A 92 -18.01 7.19 -12.15
C THR A 92 -18.58 5.78 -12.01
N TYR A 93 -17.97 4.83 -12.73
CA TYR A 93 -18.23 3.40 -12.57
C TYR A 93 -18.37 2.97 -11.10
N PHE A 94 -17.56 3.55 -10.22
CA PHE A 94 -17.48 3.20 -8.80
C PHE A 94 -18.71 3.61 -7.99
N GLU A 95 -19.43 4.67 -8.39
CA GLU A 95 -20.65 5.09 -7.71
C GLU A 95 -21.77 4.05 -7.85
N ASP A 96 -21.77 3.29 -8.93
CA ASP A 96 -22.76 2.24 -9.21
C ASP A 96 -22.41 0.91 -8.51
N VAL A 97 -21.17 0.71 -8.07
CA VAL A 97 -20.75 -0.54 -7.41
C VAL A 97 -21.21 -0.56 -5.95
N LYS A 98 -22.38 -1.17 -5.70
CA LYS A 98 -22.90 -1.36 -4.33
C LYS A 98 -22.38 -2.62 -3.63
N LYS A 99 -22.04 -3.65 -4.41
CA LYS A 99 -21.42 -4.89 -3.94
C LYS A 99 -20.43 -5.37 -4.98
N ALA A 100 -19.21 -5.68 -4.54
CA ALA A 100 -18.20 -6.21 -5.43
C ALA A 100 -18.52 -7.65 -5.87
N SER A 101 -18.27 -7.93 -7.14
CA SER A 101 -18.50 -9.23 -7.79
C SER A 101 -17.23 -10.08 -7.86
N PHE A 102 -16.05 -9.47 -7.73
CA PHE A 102 -14.74 -10.11 -7.76
C PHE A 102 -13.69 -9.26 -7.02
N GLU A 103 -12.54 -9.87 -6.70
CA GLU A 103 -11.49 -9.30 -5.84
C GLU A 103 -11.07 -7.89 -6.23
N LEU A 104 -10.68 -7.70 -7.49
CA LEU A 104 -10.16 -6.40 -7.94
C LEU A 104 -11.23 -5.30 -7.90
N GLN A 105 -12.50 -5.64 -8.16
CA GLN A 105 -13.60 -4.68 -8.01
C GLN A 105 -13.75 -4.26 -6.55
N ALA A 106 -13.58 -5.19 -5.60
CA ALA A 106 -13.59 -4.89 -4.17
C ALA A 106 -12.47 -3.90 -3.81
N VAL A 107 -11.25 -4.20 -4.23
CA VAL A 107 -10.04 -3.42 -3.95
C VAL A 107 -10.13 -2.01 -4.55
N LEU A 108 -10.35 -1.88 -5.86
CA LEU A 108 -10.32 -0.57 -6.52
C LEU A 108 -11.51 0.32 -6.11
N THR A 109 -12.68 -0.25 -5.82
CA THR A 109 -13.81 0.53 -5.29
C THR A 109 -13.51 1.05 -3.89
N ALA A 110 -12.88 0.25 -3.02
CA ALA A 110 -12.45 0.71 -1.71
C ALA A 110 -11.39 1.82 -1.81
N LEU A 111 -10.43 1.69 -2.73
CA LEU A 111 -9.44 2.74 -2.99
C LEU A 111 -10.09 4.01 -3.57
N TYR A 112 -11.12 3.88 -4.40
CA TYR A 112 -11.91 5.02 -4.90
C TYR A 112 -12.57 5.77 -3.74
N LEU A 113 -13.31 5.07 -2.87
CA LEU A 113 -13.98 5.65 -1.70
C LEU A 113 -13.01 6.42 -0.80
N VAL A 114 -11.79 5.90 -0.61
CA VAL A 114 -10.76 6.54 0.22
C VAL A 114 -10.16 7.75 -0.49
N LYS A 115 -9.79 7.60 -1.77
CA LYS A 115 -9.02 8.61 -2.50
C LYS A 115 -9.87 9.79 -2.93
N PHE A 116 -11.08 9.55 -3.40
CA PHE A 116 -11.94 10.57 -4.00
C PHE A 116 -13.06 11.00 -3.07
N ASP A 117 -13.78 10.06 -2.45
CA ASP A 117 -14.90 10.38 -1.55
C ASP A 117 -14.43 10.74 -0.13
N LYS A 118 -13.16 10.45 0.19
CA LYS A 118 -12.55 10.63 1.52
C LYS A 118 -13.30 9.88 2.63
N ASP A 119 -13.97 8.78 2.29
CA ASP A 119 -14.78 7.99 3.22
C ASP A 119 -14.14 6.63 3.52
N ILE A 120 -13.26 6.65 4.52
CA ILE A 120 -12.55 5.45 4.99
C ILE A 120 -13.53 4.45 5.66
N ASP A 121 -14.56 4.94 6.35
CA ASP A 121 -15.48 4.07 7.10
C ASP A 121 -16.39 3.28 6.12
N GLN A 122 -16.83 3.92 5.04
CA GLN A 122 -17.54 3.24 3.95
C GLN A 122 -16.65 2.24 3.22
N ALA A 123 -15.37 2.56 2.99
CA ALA A 123 -14.42 1.62 2.36
C ALA A 123 -14.18 0.38 3.24
N ILE A 124 -14.02 0.56 4.56
CA ILE A 124 -13.92 -0.54 5.53
C ILE A 124 -15.18 -1.43 5.49
N THR A 125 -16.36 -0.81 5.48
CA THR A 125 -17.65 -1.52 5.43
C THR A 125 -17.78 -2.33 4.14
N PHE A 126 -17.42 -1.72 3.01
CA PHE A 126 -17.49 -2.34 1.69
C PHE A 126 -16.56 -3.55 1.56
N LEU A 127 -15.30 -3.43 2.00
CA LEU A 127 -14.36 -4.56 1.99
C LEU A 127 -14.77 -5.67 2.97
N SER A 128 -15.29 -5.30 4.14
CA SER A 128 -15.76 -6.27 5.13
C SER A 128 -16.94 -7.09 4.59
N ASP A 129 -17.91 -6.44 3.92
CA ASP A 129 -19.01 -7.15 3.26
C ASP A 129 -18.48 -8.11 2.17
N TYR A 130 -17.53 -7.68 1.33
CA TYR A 130 -16.94 -8.58 0.32
C TYR A 130 -16.31 -9.82 0.96
N ILE A 131 -15.45 -9.63 1.97
CA ILE A 131 -14.71 -10.68 2.66
C ILE A 131 -15.63 -11.66 3.41
N ASP A 132 -16.75 -11.18 3.93
CA ASP A 132 -17.71 -12.03 4.65
C ASP A 132 -18.60 -12.84 3.68
N ASN A 133 -18.80 -12.36 2.45
CA ASN A 133 -19.63 -13.03 1.45
C ASN A 133 -18.86 -13.89 0.45
N VAL A 134 -17.54 -13.76 0.36
CA VAL A 134 -16.72 -14.61 -0.53
C VAL A 134 -16.68 -16.05 0.00
N ASN A 135 -16.81 -17.03 -0.90
CA ASN A 135 -16.74 -18.44 -0.52
C ASN A 135 -15.34 -18.80 0.02
N SER A 136 -15.24 -19.83 0.86
CA SER A 136 -13.99 -20.17 1.56
C SER A 136 -12.80 -20.44 0.63
N LEU A 137 -13.03 -21.07 -0.53
CA LEU A 137 -11.94 -21.39 -1.47
C LEU A 137 -11.37 -20.11 -2.10
N ALA A 138 -12.24 -19.23 -2.62
CA ALA A 138 -11.83 -17.95 -3.18
C ALA A 138 -11.17 -17.07 -2.12
N LYS A 139 -11.68 -17.09 -0.88
CA LYS A 139 -11.11 -16.37 0.26
C LYS A 139 -9.62 -16.65 0.49
N TYR A 140 -9.17 -17.88 0.25
CA TYR A 140 -7.76 -18.26 0.43
C TYR A 140 -6.84 -17.77 -0.70
N ASN A 141 -7.39 -17.44 -1.87
CA ASN A 141 -6.62 -16.98 -3.02
C ASN A 141 -6.65 -15.44 -3.17
N GLU A 142 -7.71 -14.81 -2.66
CA GLU A 142 -7.98 -13.38 -2.80
C GLU A 142 -7.56 -12.61 -1.53
N LEU A 143 -6.26 -12.43 -1.36
CA LEU A 143 -5.70 -11.80 -0.15
C LEU A 143 -5.67 -10.27 -0.22
N GLU A 144 -5.79 -9.67 -1.41
CA GLU A 144 -5.65 -8.22 -1.55
C GLU A 144 -6.71 -7.40 -0.80
N PRO A 145 -8.00 -7.83 -0.74
CA PRO A 145 -9.01 -7.17 0.10
C PRO A 145 -8.61 -7.11 1.58
N PHE A 146 -7.93 -8.14 2.10
CA PHE A 146 -7.45 -8.18 3.48
C PHE A 146 -6.33 -7.16 3.70
N LEU A 147 -5.41 -7.06 2.75
CA LEU A 147 -4.31 -6.07 2.78
C LEU A 147 -4.85 -4.65 2.90
N VAL A 148 -5.77 -4.28 1.99
CA VAL A 148 -6.37 -2.94 2.00
C VAL A 148 -7.18 -2.73 3.28
N LEU A 149 -7.96 -3.72 3.72
CA LEU A 149 -8.75 -3.60 4.96
C LEU A 149 -7.87 -3.36 6.19
N VAL A 150 -6.73 -4.07 6.31
CA VAL A 150 -5.77 -3.82 7.39
C VAL A 150 -5.18 -2.42 7.28
N GLN A 151 -4.79 -1.99 6.09
CA GLN A 151 -4.28 -0.63 5.88
C GLN A 151 -5.28 0.42 6.38
N LEU A 152 -6.56 0.29 6.04
CA LEU A 152 -7.60 1.22 6.46
C LEU A 152 -7.82 1.20 7.98
N TYR A 153 -7.83 0.02 8.61
CA TYR A 153 -7.91 -0.08 10.06
C TYR A 153 -6.73 0.62 10.75
N LEU A 154 -5.51 0.43 10.25
CA LEU A 154 -4.32 1.05 10.81
C LEU A 154 -4.34 2.58 10.64
N ILE A 155 -4.77 3.09 9.48
CA ILE A 155 -4.95 4.54 9.24
C ILE A 155 -5.94 5.14 10.25
N LYS A 156 -7.00 4.41 10.61
CA LYS A 156 -7.98 4.85 11.63
C LYS A 156 -7.50 4.67 13.08
N GLY A 157 -6.28 4.21 13.31
CA GLY A 157 -5.78 3.85 14.63
C GLY A 157 -6.52 2.66 15.26
N ASN A 158 -7.25 1.87 14.47
CA ASN A 158 -8.05 0.74 14.94
C ASN A 158 -7.23 -0.55 14.91
N LEU A 159 -6.25 -0.65 15.83
CA LEU A 159 -5.41 -1.84 15.94
C LEU A 159 -6.23 -3.12 16.22
N THR A 160 -7.31 -3.01 16.99
CA THR A 160 -8.20 -4.16 17.26
C THR A 160 -8.83 -4.71 15.98
N GLY A 161 -9.26 -3.83 15.07
CA GLY A 161 -9.77 -4.22 13.75
C GLY A 161 -8.70 -4.93 12.93
N ALA A 162 -7.51 -4.34 12.82
CA ALA A 162 -6.39 -4.93 12.08
C ALA A 162 -5.98 -6.31 12.62
N THR A 163 -5.84 -6.47 13.94
CA THR A 163 -5.49 -7.76 14.55
C THR A 163 -6.57 -8.82 14.33
N LYS A 164 -7.86 -8.46 14.30
CA LYS A 164 -8.94 -9.41 13.98
C LYS A 164 -8.83 -9.95 12.54
N VAL A 165 -8.41 -9.11 11.60
CA VAL A 165 -8.16 -9.55 10.22
C VAL A 165 -7.02 -10.57 10.18
N LEU A 166 -5.91 -10.31 10.88
CA LEU A 166 -4.80 -11.27 10.99
C LEU A 166 -5.21 -12.58 11.68
N GLN A 167 -6.06 -12.52 12.71
CA GLN A 167 -6.60 -13.73 13.35
C GLN A 167 -7.45 -14.57 12.40
N ASN A 168 -8.19 -13.94 11.48
CA ASN A 168 -8.92 -14.64 10.42
C ASN A 168 -7.95 -15.30 9.43
N LEU A 169 -6.94 -14.56 8.97
CA LEU A 169 -5.90 -15.07 8.08
C LEU A 169 -5.11 -16.25 8.69
N ASN A 170 -4.91 -16.27 10.01
CA ASN A 170 -4.27 -17.39 10.71
C ASN A 170 -5.05 -18.71 10.61
N GLN A 171 -6.32 -18.69 10.19
CA GLN A 171 -7.14 -19.88 9.94
C GLN A 171 -6.98 -20.43 8.52
N PHE A 172 -6.21 -19.75 7.67
CA PHE A 172 -5.98 -20.14 6.28
C PHE A 172 -4.98 -21.30 6.23
N PRO A 173 -4.93 -22.06 5.12
CA PRO A 173 -3.89 -23.05 4.91
C PRO A 173 -2.49 -22.45 5.12
N GLU A 174 -1.56 -23.23 5.68
CA GLU A 174 -0.20 -22.75 5.99
C GLU A 174 0.52 -22.17 4.76
N SER A 175 0.26 -22.72 3.57
CA SER A 175 0.76 -22.24 2.27
C SER A 175 0.33 -20.81 1.93
N ALA A 176 -0.71 -20.26 2.55
CA ALA A 176 -1.07 -18.85 2.37
C ALA A 176 -0.04 -17.88 2.99
N ARG A 177 0.77 -18.35 3.96
CA ARG A 177 1.80 -17.53 4.64
C ARG A 177 3.01 -17.23 3.75
N ASP A 178 3.21 -18.02 2.69
CA ASP A 178 4.24 -17.77 1.68
C ASP A 178 3.83 -16.67 0.69
N ASN A 179 2.58 -16.19 0.75
CA ASN A 179 2.11 -15.11 -0.09
C ASN A 179 2.60 -13.76 0.44
N ILE A 180 3.25 -12.97 -0.42
CA ILE A 180 3.74 -11.63 -0.10
C ILE A 180 2.68 -10.71 0.49
N VAL A 181 1.42 -10.83 0.07
CA VAL A 181 0.31 -10.04 0.60
C VAL A 181 0.09 -10.33 2.08
N TYR A 182 0.19 -11.61 2.46
CA TYR A 182 0.12 -12.03 3.86
C TYR A 182 1.28 -11.43 4.65
N GLN A 183 2.51 -11.58 4.14
CA GLN A 183 3.73 -11.13 4.83
C GLN A 183 3.77 -9.60 5.01
N VAL A 184 3.38 -8.84 3.98
CA VAL A 184 3.26 -7.38 4.06
C VAL A 184 2.22 -6.99 5.11
N LEU A 185 1.03 -7.57 5.07
CA LEU A 185 -0.03 -7.31 6.06
C LEU A 185 0.43 -7.63 7.49
N GLU A 186 1.08 -8.77 7.69
CA GLU A 186 1.58 -9.20 9.00
C GLU A 186 2.66 -8.22 9.50
N SER A 187 3.60 -7.83 8.64
CA SER A 187 4.65 -6.87 8.98
C SER A 187 4.09 -5.52 9.45
N TRP A 188 3.01 -5.03 8.86
CA TRP A 188 2.37 -3.78 9.28
C TRP A 188 1.75 -3.91 10.66
N ILE A 189 1.05 -5.01 10.92
CA ILE A 189 0.42 -5.23 12.23
C ILE A 189 1.49 -5.42 13.32
N LEU A 190 2.55 -6.18 13.03
CA LEU A 190 3.65 -6.41 13.96
C LEU A 190 4.38 -5.10 14.29
N SER A 191 4.75 -4.32 13.29
CA SER A 191 5.43 -3.03 13.48
C SER A 191 4.58 -2.04 14.29
N VAL A 192 3.28 -1.92 14.03
CA VAL A 192 2.39 -1.01 14.79
C VAL A 192 2.09 -1.53 16.20
N THR A 193 2.01 -2.85 16.39
CA THR A 193 1.85 -3.44 17.74
C THR A 193 3.06 -3.12 18.63
N GLY A 194 4.23 -2.96 18.02
CA GLY A 194 5.48 -2.65 18.70
C GLY A 194 6.03 -3.83 19.49
N GLY A 195 7.08 -3.55 20.27
CA GLY A 195 7.91 -4.57 20.92
C GLY A 195 9.05 -5.02 20.01
N SER A 196 10.24 -5.16 20.57
CA SER A 196 11.47 -5.38 19.80
C SER A 196 11.39 -6.58 18.88
N ASP A 197 10.81 -7.71 19.32
CA ASP A 197 10.70 -8.91 18.49
C ASP A 197 9.78 -8.70 17.28
N ASN A 198 8.64 -8.03 17.46
CA ASN A 198 7.70 -7.74 16.37
C ASN A 198 8.30 -6.78 15.33
N ILE A 199 8.99 -5.74 15.82
CA ILE A 199 9.65 -4.76 14.95
C ILE A 199 10.83 -5.41 14.22
N ASN A 200 11.62 -6.25 14.89
CA ASN A 200 12.71 -7.01 14.26
C ASN A 200 12.19 -7.98 13.18
N ASN A 201 11.09 -8.70 13.44
CA ASN A 201 10.48 -9.58 12.44
C ASN A 201 10.07 -8.79 11.18
N SER A 202 9.45 -7.62 11.37
CA SER A 202 9.09 -6.73 10.27
C SER A 202 10.33 -6.21 9.54
N TYR A 203 11.38 -5.83 10.29
CA TYR A 203 12.63 -5.36 9.73
C TYR A 203 13.29 -6.41 8.84
N TYR A 204 13.45 -7.65 9.33
CA TYR A 204 14.09 -8.72 8.56
C TYR A 204 13.33 -9.04 7.28
N PHE A 205 12.00 -8.98 7.29
CA PHE A 205 11.19 -9.15 6.09
C PHE A 205 11.50 -8.10 5.02
N TYR A 206 11.55 -6.81 5.39
CA TYR A 206 11.86 -5.75 4.43
C TYR A 206 13.33 -5.75 4.00
N ASP A 207 14.24 -6.16 4.88
CA ASP A 207 15.66 -6.34 4.56
C ASP A 207 15.86 -7.48 3.55
N GLU A 208 15.12 -8.57 3.70
CA GLU A 208 15.08 -9.65 2.72
C GLU A 208 14.55 -9.17 1.36
N ILE A 209 13.46 -8.39 1.32
CA ILE A 209 12.96 -7.80 0.08
C ILE A 209 14.03 -6.94 -0.59
N LEU A 210 14.80 -6.16 0.19
CA LEU A 210 15.84 -5.27 -0.32
C LEU A 210 16.99 -6.02 -1.02
N SER A 211 17.15 -7.32 -0.77
CA SER A 211 18.11 -8.17 -1.50
C SER A 211 17.71 -8.41 -2.97
N SER A 212 16.48 -8.08 -3.35
CA SER A 212 16.02 -8.09 -4.74
C SER A 212 16.70 -7.00 -5.56
N ASP A 213 16.81 -7.21 -6.86
CA ASP A 213 17.29 -6.19 -7.78
C ASP A 213 16.21 -5.10 -7.99
N PHE A 214 16.58 -3.82 -7.87
CA PHE A 214 15.71 -2.66 -8.09
C PHE A 214 16.25 -1.70 -9.17
N ASP A 215 17.16 -2.15 -10.04
CA ASP A 215 17.86 -1.30 -11.02
C ASP A 215 16.90 -0.48 -11.91
N GLN A 216 15.72 -1.03 -12.22
CA GLN A 216 14.69 -0.38 -13.04
C GLN A 216 13.57 0.28 -12.22
N ASP A 217 13.59 0.13 -10.89
CA ASP A 217 12.47 0.44 -10.01
C ASP A 217 12.94 1.15 -8.74
N ILE A 218 13.59 2.31 -8.93
CA ILE A 218 14.10 3.17 -7.85
C ILE A 218 13.02 3.50 -6.81
N GLN A 219 11.77 3.67 -7.25
CA GLN A 219 10.63 3.93 -6.36
C GLN A 219 10.35 2.75 -5.40
N GLY A 220 10.50 1.51 -5.88
CA GLY A 220 10.39 0.33 -5.02
C GLY A 220 11.49 0.31 -3.98
N LYS A 221 12.75 0.50 -4.39
CA LYS A 221 13.89 0.57 -3.46
C LYS A 221 13.70 1.67 -2.41
N PHE A 222 13.25 2.85 -2.84
CA PHE A 222 12.95 3.96 -1.95
C PHE A 222 11.93 3.59 -0.88
N LYS A 223 10.80 2.97 -1.27
CA LYS A 223 9.75 2.59 -0.31
C LYS A 223 10.24 1.59 0.73
N ILE A 224 10.99 0.56 0.30
CA ILE A 224 11.52 -0.46 1.22
C ILE A 224 12.54 0.17 2.19
N LEU A 225 13.47 0.98 1.69
CA LEU A 225 14.42 1.70 2.54
C LEU A 225 13.72 2.65 3.53
N ASN A 226 12.68 3.36 3.09
CA ASN A 226 11.94 4.27 3.97
C ASN A 226 11.18 3.51 5.08
N VAL A 227 10.67 2.31 4.78
CA VAL A 227 10.10 1.42 5.81
C VAL A 227 11.19 0.97 6.78
N LEU A 228 12.32 0.48 6.29
CA LEU A 228 13.45 0.08 7.14
C LEU A 228 13.91 1.26 8.02
N PHE A 229 13.99 2.47 7.48
CA PHE A 229 14.32 3.67 8.23
C PHE A 229 13.34 3.89 9.38
N ALA A 230 12.03 3.84 9.12
CA ALA A 230 11.01 3.98 10.17
C ALA A 230 11.12 2.90 11.25
N LEU A 231 11.35 1.63 10.87
CA LEU A 231 11.52 0.52 11.83
C LEU A 231 12.79 0.68 12.67
N THR A 232 13.90 1.10 12.06
CA THR A 232 15.17 1.37 12.75
C THR A 232 15.04 2.51 13.76
N LEU A 233 14.25 3.55 13.43
CA LEU A 233 13.91 4.61 14.39
C LEU A 233 13.12 4.07 15.58
N GLN A 234 12.15 3.17 15.36
CA GLN A 234 11.41 2.54 16.45
C GLN A 234 12.29 1.67 17.34
N LEU A 235 13.29 1.00 16.77
CA LEU A 235 14.31 0.23 17.51
C LEU A 235 15.35 1.12 18.21
N LYS A 236 15.39 2.42 17.91
CA LYS A 236 16.39 3.40 18.42
C LYS A 236 17.82 3.07 18.02
N HIS A 237 17.99 2.44 16.86
CA HIS A 237 19.29 2.12 16.26
C HIS A 237 19.76 3.31 15.41
N PHE A 238 20.12 4.42 16.06
CA PHE A 238 20.37 5.70 15.38
C PHE A 238 21.55 5.69 14.38
N PRO A 239 22.68 5.00 14.63
CA PRO A 239 23.75 4.88 13.64
C PRO A 239 23.27 4.26 12.32
N GLU A 240 22.51 3.16 12.41
CA GLU A 240 21.93 2.46 11.27
C GLU A 240 20.85 3.32 10.58
N ALA A 241 20.08 4.08 11.36
CA ALA A 241 19.10 5.02 10.82
C ALA A 241 19.78 6.13 9.99
N GLN A 242 20.95 6.63 10.43
CA GLN A 242 21.74 7.61 9.68
C GLN A 242 22.24 7.03 8.35
N GLU A 243 22.72 5.78 8.33
CA GLU A 243 23.15 5.10 7.10
C GLU A 243 21.98 4.93 6.11
N LEU A 244 20.80 4.51 6.59
CA LEU A 244 19.60 4.42 5.77
C LEU A 244 19.16 5.78 5.23
N LEU A 245 19.23 6.83 6.05
CA LEU A 245 18.91 8.19 5.65
C LEU A 245 19.79 8.66 4.46
N GLU A 246 21.09 8.37 4.52
CA GLU A 246 22.03 8.70 3.44
C GLU A 246 21.75 7.91 2.17
N GLN A 247 21.46 6.61 2.30
CA GLN A 247 21.07 5.77 1.16
C GLN A 247 19.79 6.27 0.48
N ILE A 248 18.76 6.62 1.25
CA ILE A 248 17.49 7.14 0.71
C ILE A 248 17.72 8.46 -0.02
N LYS A 249 18.47 9.39 0.58
CA LYS A 249 18.82 10.67 -0.06
C LYS A 249 19.59 10.46 -1.37
N GLY A 250 20.46 9.47 -1.43
CA GLY A 250 21.20 9.10 -2.64
C GLY A 250 20.33 8.67 -3.82
N LEU A 251 19.07 8.26 -3.59
CA LEU A 251 18.12 7.92 -4.65
C LEU A 251 17.49 9.14 -5.32
N GLY A 252 17.53 10.32 -4.69
CA GLY A 252 16.94 11.54 -5.24
C GLY A 252 15.42 11.53 -5.34
N VAL A 253 14.74 10.65 -4.61
CA VAL A 253 13.26 10.59 -4.56
C VAL A 253 12.75 11.59 -3.51
N VAL A 254 11.74 12.37 -3.90
CA VAL A 254 11.08 13.35 -3.02
C VAL A 254 9.72 12.80 -2.61
N ASP A 255 9.49 12.67 -1.31
CA ASP A 255 8.25 12.10 -0.76
C ASP A 255 7.94 12.71 0.62
N ALA A 256 6.68 13.05 0.85
CA ALA A 256 6.25 13.72 2.07
C ALA A 256 6.42 12.84 3.32
N ASN A 257 6.16 11.53 3.22
CA ASN A 257 6.31 10.62 4.37
C ASN A 257 7.77 10.46 4.77
N PHE A 258 8.69 10.44 3.80
CA PHE A 258 10.12 10.45 4.11
C PHE A 258 10.54 11.74 4.84
N ILE A 259 10.07 12.92 4.40
CA ILE A 259 10.33 14.17 5.14
C ILE A 259 9.78 14.07 6.58
N ALA A 260 8.60 13.50 6.78
CA ALA A 260 8.03 13.28 8.12
C ALA A 260 8.90 12.34 8.99
N ASN A 261 9.45 11.27 8.40
CA ASN A 261 10.39 10.39 9.08
C ASN A 261 11.71 11.12 9.41
N GLN A 262 12.19 12.01 8.53
CA GLN A 262 13.36 12.84 8.79
C GLN A 262 13.13 13.82 9.94
N ILE A 263 11.95 14.43 10.05
CA ILE A 263 11.59 15.28 11.19
C ILE A 263 11.69 14.48 12.49
N THR A 264 11.16 13.25 12.49
CA THR A 264 11.23 12.36 13.66
C THR A 264 12.68 12.04 14.04
N PHE A 265 13.52 11.68 13.06
CA PHE A 265 14.93 11.43 13.31
C PHE A 265 15.67 12.68 13.84
N ASP A 266 15.41 13.85 13.26
CA ASP A 266 16.04 15.11 13.66
C ASP A 266 15.67 15.50 15.10
N GLN A 267 14.41 15.29 15.51
CA GLN A 267 13.97 15.48 16.89
C GLN A 267 14.65 14.52 17.87
N LEU A 268 14.88 13.26 17.46
CA LEU A 268 15.47 12.25 18.32
C LEU A 268 16.99 12.36 18.45
N GLN A 269 17.68 12.77 17.39
CA GLN A 269 19.14 12.67 17.30
C GLN A 269 19.85 14.03 17.23
N ASN A 270 19.17 15.08 16.76
CA ASN A 270 19.75 16.41 16.55
C ASN A 270 19.05 17.50 17.38
N ASP A 271 18.30 17.13 18.43
CA ASP A 271 17.51 18.04 19.27
C ASP A 271 16.57 18.97 18.46
N GLY A 272 16.11 18.52 17.29
CA GLY A 272 15.20 19.27 16.43
C GLY A 272 15.84 20.43 15.65
N ALA A 273 17.17 20.47 15.52
CA ALA A 273 17.91 21.57 14.91
C ALA A 273 17.43 21.95 13.48
N ASN A 274 16.97 20.98 12.69
CA ASN A 274 16.54 21.17 11.31
C ASN A 274 15.01 21.07 11.14
N THR A 275 14.27 20.83 12.22
CA THR A 275 12.83 20.54 12.15
C THR A 275 12.03 21.67 11.51
N ALA A 276 12.39 22.94 11.74
CA ALA A 276 11.68 24.08 11.14
C ALA A 276 11.78 24.11 9.60
N GLU A 277 12.95 23.78 9.05
CA GLU A 277 13.17 23.67 7.60
C GLU A 277 12.40 22.48 7.03
N LEU A 278 12.51 21.31 7.67
CA LEU A 278 11.83 20.10 7.24
C LEU A 278 10.29 20.24 7.30
N LEU A 279 9.73 20.90 8.32
CA LEU A 279 8.30 21.20 8.38
C LEU A 279 7.85 22.13 7.26
N SER A 280 8.68 23.11 6.91
CA SER A 280 8.41 24.03 5.80
C SER A 280 8.42 23.28 4.46
N GLU A 281 9.36 22.36 4.28
CA GLU A 281 9.42 21.47 3.12
C GLU A 281 8.22 20.53 3.06
N LEU A 282 7.86 19.89 4.17
CA LEU A 282 6.70 19.01 4.27
C LEU A 282 5.42 19.74 3.86
N LYS A 283 5.21 20.96 4.37
CA LYS A 283 4.05 21.79 4.02
C LYS A 283 4.01 22.18 2.54
N ARG A 284 5.17 22.33 1.90
CA ARG A 284 5.26 22.58 0.46
C ARG A 284 4.90 21.35 -0.37
N LEU A 285 5.30 20.16 0.07
CA LEU A 285 5.04 18.90 -0.64
C LEU A 285 3.62 18.40 -0.43
N ASP A 286 3.15 18.39 0.81
CA ASP A 286 1.80 17.98 1.19
C ASP A 286 1.33 18.79 2.41
N ALA A 287 0.63 19.89 2.14
CA ALA A 287 0.04 20.74 3.17
C ALA A 287 -1.03 20.03 4.01
N SER A 288 -1.52 18.85 3.57
CA SER A 288 -2.53 18.05 4.25
C SER A 288 -1.97 16.81 4.95
N HIS A 289 -0.64 16.69 5.04
CA HIS A 289 0.03 15.56 5.65
C HIS A 289 -0.39 15.38 7.12
N GLU A 290 -0.52 14.13 7.57
CA GLU A 290 -1.07 13.81 8.89
C GLU A 290 -0.24 14.39 10.04
N LEU A 291 1.09 14.38 9.93
CA LEU A 291 1.98 15.02 10.90
C LEU A 291 1.67 16.52 11.11
N LEU A 292 1.34 17.25 10.03
CA LEU A 292 1.01 18.67 10.12
C LEU A 292 -0.34 18.88 10.80
N LYS A 293 -1.35 18.07 10.44
CA LYS A 293 -2.68 18.11 11.07
C LYS A 293 -2.60 17.81 12.56
N GLU A 294 -1.84 16.80 12.94
CA GLU A 294 -1.67 16.41 14.34
C GLU A 294 -0.91 17.48 15.13
N GLN A 295 0.09 18.11 14.52
CA GLN A 295 0.80 19.24 15.11
C GLN A 295 -0.14 20.44 15.35
N ASP A 296 -0.90 20.85 14.34
CA ASP A 296 -1.85 21.96 14.45
C ASP A 296 -2.91 21.71 15.54
N LEU A 297 -3.43 20.46 15.61
CA LEU A 297 -4.35 20.05 16.67
C LEU A 297 -3.72 20.15 18.05
N LYS A 298 -2.49 19.64 18.23
CA LYS A 298 -1.77 19.69 19.51
C LYS A 298 -1.45 21.13 19.93
N THR A 299 -1.07 21.98 18.99
CA THR A 299 -0.86 23.42 19.24
C THR A 299 -2.15 24.10 19.69
N SER A 300 -3.28 23.86 19.02
CA SER A 300 -4.57 24.42 19.43
C SER A 300 -4.98 23.98 20.84
N ILE A 301 -4.80 22.69 21.17
CA ILE A 301 -5.10 22.17 22.52
C ILE A 301 -4.20 22.86 23.57
N PHE A 302 -2.92 23.06 23.24
CA PHE A 302 -1.98 23.74 24.14
C PHE A 302 -2.38 25.20 24.38
N ASP A 303 -2.74 25.93 23.32
CA ASP A 303 -3.16 27.33 23.41
C ASP A 303 -4.46 27.49 24.23
N ASP A 304 -5.40 26.56 24.09
CA ASP A 304 -6.62 26.51 24.92
C ASP A 304 -6.28 26.29 26.40
N ILE A 305 -5.32 25.42 26.70
CA ILE A 305 -4.84 25.18 28.07
C ILE A 305 -4.18 26.45 28.61
N VAL A 306 -3.27 27.08 27.86
CA VAL A 306 -2.60 28.32 28.27
C VAL A 306 -3.62 29.41 28.56
N THR A 307 -4.60 29.60 27.68
CA THR A 307 -5.67 30.59 27.86
C THR A 307 -6.49 30.31 29.12
N LYS A 308 -6.81 29.04 29.39
CA LYS A 308 -7.58 28.63 30.57
C LYS A 308 -6.85 28.92 31.90
N TYR A 309 -5.51 28.85 31.92
CA TYR A 309 -4.72 29.00 33.15
C TYR A 309 -3.95 30.33 33.24
N SER A 310 -4.07 31.21 32.25
CA SER A 310 -3.53 32.58 32.32
C SER A 310 -4.47 33.46 33.13
N ILE A 311 -4.34 33.39 34.47
CA ILE A 311 -5.02 34.24 35.46
C ILE A 311 -4.13 35.42 35.81
#